data_AF-A0A8J1LAM8-F1
#
_entry.id   AF-A0A8J1LAM8-F1
#
_cell.length_a   1.000
_cell.length_b   1.000
_cell.length_c   1.000
_cell.angle_alpha   90.00
_cell.angle_beta   90.00
_cell.angle_gamma   90.00
#
_symmetry.space_group_name_H-M   'P 1'
#
loop_
_entity.id
_entity.type
_entity.pdbx_description
1 polymer ?
#
loop_
_entity_poly.entity_id
_entity_poly.type
_entity_poly.pdbx_seq_one_letter_code
_entity_poly.pdbx_strand_id
1 'polypeptide(L)'
;MRQFLIGAFIICALTATVCSIKCMSCNNYYLSSFQNCTGPTVECDRKYDSCGTSYFLKLELYEKKQHTYETGCWQSEDCNKTLRMTALGLQLTRISSCCNTDNCTPPETFFEPQNSTKNGVLCLTGFTDEKSIVPKYAMACTGEETIGYIYWYITLVVILFFYLSCISVNSLVCPVCYSVIDSCVYRPVQCEGEENVCLTESIWTRSGNKNKLEFIRRCGKAAECSRVGTYRSNTKKFVINTTCCDSSMCHPPVPTLPNQTSAENGMACPTCFADNARQCILDDPLNCVGNENRCIRYLKEEFFENKLTIQSFSGCTTESICGSGSSTKKFLYLTKRNFKTVKMHVTCSGSGRLNIPFRFYPGFLLVGLRIIKFLL
;
A
#
# COMPACT_ATOMS: atom_id res chain seq x y z
N MET A 1 0.52 -25.32 69.88
CA MET A 1 0.77 -25.31 68.42
C MET A 1 0.04 -26.46 67.72
N ARG A 2 -1.30 -26.43 67.62
CA ARG A 2 -2.06 -27.42 66.83
C ARG A 2 -3.45 -26.99 66.36
N GLN A 3 -3.82 -25.71 66.54
CA GLN A 3 -5.15 -25.19 66.19
C GLN A 3 -5.13 -24.08 65.11
N PHE A 4 -3.97 -23.75 64.54
CA PHE A 4 -3.85 -22.73 63.48
C PHE A 4 -3.80 -23.29 62.05
N LEU A 5 -3.94 -24.61 61.86
CA LEU A 5 -3.75 -25.28 60.56
C LEU A 5 -5.04 -25.78 59.90
N ILE A 6 -6.21 -25.61 60.52
CA ILE A 6 -7.50 -26.04 59.94
C ILE A 6 -8.23 -24.87 59.26
N GLY A 7 -7.85 -23.62 59.53
CA GLY A 7 -8.46 -22.43 58.90
C GLY A 7 -8.01 -22.15 57.46
N ALA A 8 -6.98 -22.83 56.94
CA ALA A 8 -6.44 -22.58 55.59
C ALA A 8 -7.02 -23.50 54.50
N PHE A 9 -7.75 -24.56 54.85
CA PHE A 9 -8.26 -25.54 53.89
C PHE A 9 -9.72 -25.31 53.43
N ILE A 10 -10.45 -24.37 54.04
CA ILE A 10 -11.83 -24.02 53.63
C ILE A 10 -11.87 -22.80 52.68
N ILE A 11 -10.75 -22.10 52.46
CA ILE A 11 -10.69 -20.96 51.51
C ILE A 11 -10.32 -21.41 50.07
N CYS A 12 -9.81 -22.63 49.87
CA CYS A 12 -9.43 -23.14 48.54
C CYS A 12 -10.54 -23.89 47.78
N ALA A 13 -11.76 -24.01 48.31
CA ALA A 13 -12.89 -24.67 47.64
C ALA A 13 -13.96 -23.70 47.09
N LEU A 14 -13.68 -22.39 47.09
CA LEU A 14 -14.41 -21.39 46.32
C LEU A 14 -13.52 -20.86 45.20
N THR A 15 -12.81 -21.75 44.48
CA THR A 15 -12.42 -21.39 43.11
C THR A 15 -13.73 -21.31 42.35
N ALA A 16 -14.24 -20.09 42.16
CA ALA A 16 -15.35 -19.82 41.29
C ALA A 16 -15.07 -20.58 39.99
N THR A 17 -15.81 -21.66 39.75
CA THR A 17 -16.04 -22.16 38.40
C THR A 17 -16.76 -21.01 37.73
N VAL A 18 -15.98 -20.10 37.17
CA VAL A 18 -16.49 -19.02 36.32
C VAL A 18 -17.08 -19.75 35.14
N CYS A 19 -18.39 -20.01 35.21
CA CYS A 19 -19.14 -20.63 34.15
C CYS A 19 -19.02 -19.70 32.95
N SER A 20 -18.37 -20.18 31.90
CA SER A 20 -18.39 -19.58 30.57
C SER A 20 -19.85 -19.56 30.10
N ILE A 21 -20.38 -18.36 29.90
CA ILE A 21 -21.74 -18.19 29.36
C ILE A 21 -21.78 -18.70 27.92
N LYS A 22 -22.90 -19.30 27.53
CA LYS A 22 -23.15 -19.76 26.16
C LYS A 22 -24.08 -18.80 25.44
N CYS A 23 -23.73 -18.38 24.22
CA CYS A 23 -24.50 -17.39 23.46
C CYS A 23 -24.76 -17.86 22.04
N MET A 24 -25.89 -17.46 21.46
CA MET A 24 -26.16 -17.67 20.04
C MET A 24 -25.26 -16.74 19.20
N SER A 25 -24.49 -17.31 18.28
CA SER A 25 -23.60 -16.57 17.39
C SER A 25 -24.14 -16.57 15.97
N CYS A 26 -24.37 -15.40 15.42
CA CYS A 26 -24.88 -15.24 14.07
C CYS A 26 -24.47 -13.88 13.50
N ASN A 27 -24.12 -13.87 12.23
CA ASN A 27 -23.80 -12.64 11.49
C ASN A 27 -24.50 -12.69 10.13
N ASN A 28 -25.43 -11.77 9.91
CA ASN A 28 -26.16 -11.67 8.66
C ASN A 28 -25.89 -10.33 7.99
N TYR A 29 -25.25 -10.41 6.83
CA TYR A 29 -24.93 -9.27 5.99
C TYR A 29 -25.99 -9.12 4.89
N TYR A 30 -26.43 -7.88 4.63
CA TYR A 30 -27.28 -7.51 3.48
C TYR A 30 -28.76 -7.90 3.58
N LEU A 31 -29.40 -7.62 4.71
CA LEU A 31 -30.85 -7.76 4.82
C LEU A 31 -31.58 -6.54 4.26
N SER A 32 -32.60 -6.78 3.42
CA SER A 32 -33.55 -5.76 2.95
C SER A 32 -34.65 -5.45 3.97
N SER A 33 -34.81 -6.28 5.01
CA SER A 33 -35.75 -6.07 6.12
C SER A 33 -35.20 -6.63 7.44
N PHE A 34 -35.74 -6.18 8.56
CA PHE A 34 -35.37 -6.64 9.90
C PHE A 34 -35.74 -8.12 10.06
N GLN A 35 -34.75 -9.02 9.96
CA GLN A 35 -34.98 -10.45 10.11
C GLN A 35 -34.02 -11.03 11.14
N ASN A 36 -34.62 -11.63 12.18
CA ASN A 36 -33.89 -12.33 13.23
C ASN A 36 -33.02 -13.41 12.58
N CYS A 37 -31.74 -13.42 12.95
CA CYS A 37 -30.82 -14.42 12.46
C CYS A 37 -30.59 -15.48 13.55
N THR A 38 -30.62 -16.74 13.13
CA THR A 38 -30.42 -17.91 13.99
C THR A 38 -29.09 -18.55 13.66
N GLY A 39 -28.29 -18.86 14.67
CA GLY A 39 -27.00 -19.50 14.50
C GLY A 39 -26.68 -20.50 15.61
N PRO A 40 -25.51 -21.16 15.56
CA PRO A 40 -25.12 -22.10 16.60
C PRO A 40 -24.87 -21.39 17.94
N THR A 41 -25.13 -22.11 19.03
CA THR A 41 -24.66 -21.72 20.36
C THR A 41 -23.15 -21.90 20.45
N VAL A 42 -22.45 -20.86 20.88
CA VAL A 42 -21.01 -20.86 21.14
C VAL A 42 -20.73 -20.60 22.61
N GLU A 43 -19.66 -21.18 23.13
CA GLU A 43 -19.18 -20.92 24.48
C GLU A 43 -18.28 -19.68 24.49
N CYS A 44 -18.56 -18.74 25.37
CA CYS A 44 -17.85 -17.46 25.41
C CYS A 44 -16.52 -17.56 26.15
N ASP A 45 -15.53 -16.84 25.63
CA ASP A 45 -14.25 -16.63 26.32
C ASP A 45 -14.47 -15.86 27.63
N ARG A 46 -13.58 -16.05 28.61
CA ARG A 46 -13.66 -15.48 29.97
C ARG A 46 -13.73 -13.95 30.02
N LYS A 47 -13.33 -13.28 28.94
CA LYS A 47 -13.43 -11.82 28.79
C LYS A 47 -14.85 -11.32 28.47
N TYR A 48 -15.75 -12.21 28.07
CA TYR A 48 -17.13 -11.89 27.72
C TYR A 48 -18.07 -12.47 28.78
N ASP A 49 -18.87 -11.61 29.39
CA ASP A 49 -19.77 -11.92 30.50
C ASP A 49 -21.26 -11.83 30.09
N SER A 50 -21.53 -11.52 28.82
CA SER A 50 -22.88 -11.23 28.32
C SER A 50 -23.09 -11.80 26.92
N CYS A 51 -24.34 -12.14 26.60
CA CYS A 51 -24.78 -12.32 25.21
C CYS A 51 -25.29 -10.99 24.69
N GLY A 52 -24.81 -10.57 23.53
CA GLY A 52 -25.18 -9.29 22.92
C GLY A 52 -25.79 -9.47 21.53
N THR A 53 -26.68 -8.55 21.19
CA THR A 53 -27.17 -8.33 19.84
C THR A 53 -26.79 -6.92 19.42
N SER A 54 -26.42 -6.73 18.15
CA SER A 54 -26.21 -5.41 17.59
C SER A 54 -26.83 -5.25 16.23
N TYR A 55 -27.44 -4.09 16.06
CA TYR A 55 -28.06 -3.65 14.82
C TYR A 55 -27.25 -2.50 14.27
N PHE A 56 -26.81 -2.65 13.03
CA PHE A 56 -26.03 -1.65 12.33
C PHE A 56 -26.80 -1.17 11.11
N LEU A 57 -27.12 0.11 11.09
CA LEU A 57 -27.76 0.80 9.98
C LEU A 57 -26.74 1.71 9.30
N LYS A 58 -26.54 1.48 8.01
CA LYS A 58 -25.73 2.33 7.13
C LYS A 58 -26.64 3.01 6.10
N LEU A 59 -26.60 4.34 6.07
CA LEU A 59 -27.28 5.17 5.08
C LEU A 59 -26.23 5.86 4.21
N GLU A 60 -26.30 5.65 2.89
CA GLU A 60 -25.44 6.31 1.92
C GLU A 60 -26.16 7.48 1.21
N LEU A 61 -25.40 8.38 0.58
CA LEU A 61 -25.85 9.60 -0.12
C LEU A 61 -27.01 9.42 -1.13
N TYR A 62 -27.25 8.19 -1.60
CA TYR A 62 -28.30 7.85 -2.57
C TYR A 62 -29.47 7.10 -1.93
N GLU A 63 -29.74 7.33 -0.65
CA GLU A 63 -30.82 6.69 0.13
C GLU A 63 -30.70 5.15 0.23
N LYS A 64 -29.54 4.60 -0.14
CA LYS A 64 -29.29 3.17 0.00
C LYS A 64 -29.12 2.85 1.48
N LYS A 65 -30.10 2.13 2.03
CA LYS A 65 -30.06 1.60 3.40
C LYS A 65 -29.46 0.21 3.38
N GLN A 66 -28.51 -0.04 4.27
CA GLN A 66 -27.95 -1.36 4.52
C GLN A 66 -28.08 -1.67 6.00
N HIS A 67 -28.72 -2.80 6.30
CA HIS A 67 -28.87 -3.33 7.64
C HIS A 67 -27.92 -4.52 7.83
N THR A 68 -27.20 -4.52 8.94
CA THR A 68 -26.42 -5.66 9.41
C THR A 68 -26.89 -6.02 10.81
N TYR A 69 -27.07 -7.31 11.07
CA TYR A 69 -27.47 -7.84 12.36
C TYR A 69 -26.45 -8.86 12.84
N GLU A 70 -26.01 -8.70 14.09
CA GLU A 70 -24.99 -9.54 14.69
C GLU A 70 -25.41 -9.96 16.10
N THR A 71 -25.22 -11.23 16.43
CA THR A 71 -25.39 -11.76 17.79
C THR A 71 -24.15 -12.53 18.21
N GLY A 72 -23.79 -12.51 19.49
CA GLY A 72 -22.66 -13.30 19.99
C GLY A 72 -22.27 -12.99 21.43
N CYS A 73 -21.02 -13.28 21.78
CA CYS A 73 -20.41 -13.01 23.07
C CYS A 73 -19.93 -11.55 23.16
N TRP A 74 -20.33 -10.84 24.21
CA TRP A 74 -20.11 -9.41 24.40
C TRP A 74 -19.59 -9.10 25.80
N GLN A 75 -18.93 -7.95 25.93
CA GLN A 75 -18.59 -7.39 27.24
C GLN A 75 -19.77 -6.54 27.71
N SER A 76 -20.18 -6.70 28.96
CA SER A 76 -21.27 -5.94 29.59
C SER A 76 -21.08 -4.43 29.46
N GLU A 77 -19.83 -3.97 29.42
CA GLU A 77 -19.51 -2.56 29.23
C GLU A 77 -19.96 -2.00 27.88
N ASP A 78 -20.15 -2.83 26.84
CA ASP A 78 -20.58 -2.42 25.49
C ASP A 78 -22.08 -2.54 25.25
N CYS A 79 -22.83 -2.89 26.29
CA CYS A 79 -24.26 -3.12 26.24
C CYS A 79 -25.07 -1.83 26.34
N ASN A 80 -26.23 -1.80 25.69
CA ASN A 80 -27.17 -0.67 25.70
C ASN A 80 -26.53 0.64 25.23
N LYS A 81 -25.51 0.55 24.36
CA LYS A 81 -24.85 1.69 23.74
C LYS A 81 -25.47 1.97 22.38
N THR A 82 -25.68 3.26 22.11
CA THR A 82 -26.03 3.75 20.78
C THR A 82 -24.87 4.57 20.24
N LEU A 83 -24.24 4.08 19.18
CA LEU A 83 -23.21 4.81 18.43
C LEU A 83 -23.84 5.40 17.18
N ARG A 84 -23.75 6.71 17.02
CA ARG A 84 -24.17 7.43 15.82
C ARG A 84 -22.97 8.16 15.25
N MET A 85 -22.72 8.01 13.97
CA MET A 85 -21.63 8.66 13.26
C MET A 85 -22.13 9.13 11.91
N THR A 86 -21.86 10.38 11.55
CA THR A 86 -22.14 10.91 10.21
C THR A 86 -20.85 11.46 9.65
N ALA A 87 -20.48 11.03 8.44
CA ALA A 87 -19.30 11.55 7.75
C ALA A 87 -19.48 11.45 6.22
N LEU A 88 -19.19 12.53 5.49
CA LEU A 88 -19.17 12.55 4.01
C LEU A 88 -20.45 11.99 3.36
N GLY A 89 -21.62 12.30 3.94
CA GLY A 89 -22.91 11.82 3.45
C GLY A 89 -23.21 10.35 3.75
N LEU A 90 -22.41 9.73 4.61
CA LEU A 90 -22.60 8.39 5.12
C LEU A 90 -23.03 8.50 6.59
N GLN A 91 -24.21 7.99 6.94
CA GLN A 91 -24.66 7.89 8.34
C GLN A 91 -24.58 6.43 8.78
N LEU A 92 -23.94 6.21 9.94
CA LEU A 92 -23.83 4.94 10.61
C LEU A 92 -24.53 5.05 11.96
N THR A 93 -25.45 4.13 12.23
CA THR A 93 -26.05 3.98 13.55
C THR A 93 -25.88 2.53 13.99
N ARG A 94 -25.25 2.32 15.14
CA ARG A 94 -25.15 1.02 15.80
C ARG A 94 -25.88 1.09 17.13
N ILE A 95 -26.75 0.13 17.39
CA ILE A 95 -27.40 -0.04 18.70
C ILE A 95 -27.08 -1.44 19.18
N SER A 96 -26.71 -1.58 20.45
CA SER A 96 -26.49 -2.87 21.10
C SER A 96 -27.46 -3.08 22.26
N SER A 97 -27.87 -4.32 22.48
CA SER A 97 -28.54 -4.77 23.71
C SER A 97 -27.95 -6.11 24.16
N CYS A 98 -27.97 -6.36 25.47
CA CYS A 98 -27.39 -7.57 26.04
C CYS A 98 -28.26 -8.19 27.11
N CYS A 99 -27.92 -9.43 27.45
CA CYS A 99 -28.45 -10.20 28.56
C CYS A 99 -27.35 -11.12 29.13
N ASN A 100 -27.48 -11.54 30.39
CA ASN A 100 -26.42 -12.16 31.18
C ASN A 100 -26.73 -13.61 31.61
N THR A 101 -27.59 -14.31 30.87
CA THR A 101 -27.92 -15.72 31.13
C THR A 101 -27.64 -16.58 29.90
N ASP A 102 -27.36 -17.87 30.10
CA ASP A 102 -27.08 -18.79 28.99
C ASP A 102 -28.19 -18.79 27.93
N ASN A 103 -27.78 -18.65 26.67
CA ASN A 103 -28.60 -18.61 25.46
C ASN A 103 -29.75 -17.59 25.50
N CYS A 104 -29.59 -16.51 26.26
CA CYS A 104 -30.59 -15.46 26.30
C CYS A 104 -30.66 -14.71 24.96
N THR A 105 -31.87 -14.24 24.63
CA THR A 105 -32.10 -13.32 23.52
C THR A 105 -32.32 -11.93 24.11
N PRO A 106 -31.41 -10.96 23.88
CA PRO A 106 -31.60 -9.59 24.32
C PRO A 106 -32.92 -9.00 23.79
N PRO A 107 -33.54 -8.05 24.52
CA PRO A 107 -34.75 -7.39 24.05
C PRO A 107 -34.52 -6.70 22.70
N GLU A 108 -35.56 -6.74 21.85
CA GLU A 108 -35.55 -6.02 20.57
C GLU A 108 -35.29 -4.54 20.81
N THR A 109 -34.37 -3.98 20.03
CA THR A 109 -34.07 -2.55 20.06
C THR A 109 -34.67 -1.90 18.82
N PHE A 110 -35.41 -0.81 19.04
CA PHE A 110 -36.01 -0.03 17.98
C PHE A 110 -35.18 1.23 17.74
N PHE A 111 -34.99 1.60 16.47
CA PHE A 111 -34.41 2.89 16.14
C PHE A 111 -35.42 3.98 16.48
N GLU A 112 -35.12 4.81 17.47
CA GLU A 112 -35.89 6.02 17.70
C GLU A 112 -35.76 6.97 16.48
N PRO A 113 -36.84 7.62 16.06
CA PRO A 113 -36.80 8.58 14.96
C PRO A 113 -35.84 9.73 15.27
N GLN A 114 -34.97 10.04 14.32
CA GLN A 114 -33.92 11.03 14.49
C GLN A 114 -34.49 12.45 14.54
N ASN A 115 -34.09 13.24 15.53
CA ASN A 115 -34.26 14.69 15.50
C ASN A 115 -33.19 15.30 14.57
N SER A 116 -33.59 15.70 13.36
CA SER A 116 -32.70 16.26 12.33
C SER A 116 -32.33 17.73 12.55
N THR A 117 -32.72 18.31 13.68
CA THR A 117 -32.44 19.71 14.00
C THR A 117 -30.95 19.90 14.26
N LYS A 118 -30.31 20.76 13.46
CA LYS A 118 -28.91 21.17 13.64
C LYS A 118 -28.76 21.88 14.98
N ASN A 119 -27.82 21.43 15.82
CA ASN A 119 -27.62 21.99 17.16
C ASN A 119 -26.64 23.18 17.19
N GLY A 120 -26.12 23.60 16.02
CA GLY A 120 -25.22 24.74 15.89
C GLY A 120 -23.76 24.48 16.28
N VAL A 121 -23.40 23.26 16.72
CA VAL A 121 -22.03 22.88 17.09
C VAL A 121 -21.29 22.33 15.86
N LEU A 122 -19.99 22.58 15.72
CA LEU A 122 -19.14 22.01 14.67
C LEU A 122 -18.41 20.75 15.20
N CYS A 123 -18.78 19.59 14.70
CA CYS A 123 -18.18 18.29 14.99
C CYS A 123 -17.05 17.98 14.00
N LEU A 124 -15.90 17.58 14.53
CA LEU A 124 -14.74 17.13 13.75
C LEU A 124 -14.83 15.62 13.54
N THR A 125 -14.96 15.17 12.29
CA THR A 125 -14.97 13.74 11.97
C THR A 125 -13.54 13.25 11.71
N GLY A 126 -13.08 12.25 12.47
CA GLY A 126 -11.85 11.51 12.24
C GLY A 126 -12.12 10.01 12.30
N PHE A 127 -11.63 9.24 11.33
CA PHE A 127 -11.68 7.78 11.37
C PHE A 127 -10.51 7.28 12.20
N THR A 128 -10.77 6.38 13.15
CA THR A 128 -9.74 5.65 13.90
C THR A 128 -9.43 4.34 13.19
N ASP A 129 -8.29 4.28 12.51
CA ASP A 129 -7.49 3.04 12.46
C ASP A 129 -6.36 3.25 13.47
N GLU A 130 -5.98 2.18 14.18
CA GLU A 130 -5.24 2.10 15.47
C GLU A 130 -4.05 3.04 15.78
N LYS A 131 -3.63 3.99 14.92
CA LYS A 131 -2.44 4.83 15.16
C LYS A 131 -2.51 6.33 14.80
N SER A 132 -3.64 6.92 14.40
CA SER A 132 -3.68 8.39 14.18
C SER A 132 -5.09 8.97 14.10
N ILE A 133 -5.31 10.12 14.76
CA ILE A 133 -6.52 10.95 14.62
C ILE A 133 -6.12 12.22 13.85
N VAL A 134 -6.55 12.35 12.61
CA VAL A 134 -6.49 13.62 11.87
C VAL A 134 -7.91 14.05 11.50
N PRO A 135 -8.44 15.14 12.06
CA PRO A 135 -9.76 15.64 11.69
C PRO A 135 -9.67 16.29 10.30
N LYS A 136 -10.45 15.79 9.32
CA LYS A 136 -10.39 16.28 7.93
C LYS A 136 -11.54 17.21 7.54
N TYR A 137 -12.67 17.20 8.27
CA TYR A 137 -13.82 18.06 7.97
C TYR A 137 -14.55 18.43 9.26
N ALA A 138 -15.08 19.65 9.31
CA ALA A 138 -15.93 20.13 10.38
C ALA A 138 -17.36 20.23 9.84
N MET A 139 -18.31 19.56 10.49
CA MET A 139 -19.70 19.52 10.09
C MET A 139 -20.63 19.91 11.23
N ALA A 140 -21.79 20.48 10.93
CA ALA A 140 -22.77 20.84 11.96
C ALA A 140 -23.34 19.58 12.63
N CYS A 141 -23.19 19.46 13.95
CA CYS A 141 -23.76 18.37 14.73
C CYS A 141 -25.30 18.51 14.80
N THR A 142 -25.97 17.43 15.16
CA THR A 142 -27.43 17.37 15.35
C THR A 142 -27.71 16.74 16.70
N GLY A 143 -28.66 17.28 17.49
CA GLY A 143 -29.01 16.71 18.81
C GLY A 143 -28.05 17.06 19.97
N GLU A 144 -27.85 16.13 20.91
CA GLU A 144 -27.11 16.32 22.19
C GLU A 144 -25.60 15.97 22.14
N GLU A 145 -24.99 15.92 20.95
CA GLU A 145 -23.57 15.58 20.81
C GLU A 145 -22.65 16.64 21.48
N THR A 146 -21.91 16.26 22.51
CA THR A 146 -20.94 17.12 23.21
C THR A 146 -19.51 16.55 23.16
N ILE A 147 -18.53 17.43 23.01
CA ILE A 147 -17.09 17.11 22.97
C ILE A 147 -16.59 16.94 24.41
N GLY A 148 -16.19 15.72 24.79
CA GLY A 148 -15.69 15.39 26.13
C GLY A 148 -14.32 16.01 26.44
N TYR A 149 -14.26 16.75 27.56
CA TYR A 149 -13.08 17.44 28.06
C TYR A 149 -12.15 16.50 28.85
N ILE A 150 -10.97 16.17 28.30
CA ILE A 150 -9.80 15.70 29.09
C ILE A 150 -8.57 16.46 28.56
N TYR A 151 -8.40 17.70 29.03
CA TYR A 151 -7.18 18.50 28.87
C TYR A 151 -6.63 18.66 30.30
N TRP A 152 -5.40 18.28 30.63
CA TRP A 152 -4.25 19.17 30.50
C TRP A 152 -2.88 18.44 30.60
N TYR A 153 -2.83 17.13 30.86
CA TYR A 153 -1.56 16.37 30.95
C TYR A 153 -1.11 15.72 29.63
N ILE A 154 -2.03 15.55 28.67
CA ILE A 154 -1.76 14.86 27.40
C ILE A 154 -1.08 15.81 26.37
N THR A 155 -1.33 17.12 26.46
CA THR A 155 -0.82 18.10 25.48
C THR A 155 0.70 18.17 25.43
N LEU A 156 1.41 18.03 26.55
CA LEU A 156 2.87 18.17 26.61
C LEU A 156 3.61 16.93 26.06
N VAL A 157 3.07 15.73 26.28
CA VAL A 157 3.61 14.47 25.71
C VAL A 157 3.28 14.36 24.23
N VAL A 158 2.09 14.81 23.81
CA VAL A 158 1.67 14.84 22.41
C VAL A 158 2.53 15.82 21.62
N ILE A 159 2.80 17.04 22.11
CA ILE A 159 3.67 18.00 21.42
C ILE A 159 5.08 17.42 21.20
N LEU A 160 5.66 16.73 22.19
CA LEU A 160 6.97 16.08 22.05
C LEU A 160 6.94 14.93 21.02
N PHE A 161 5.85 14.17 20.94
CA PHE A 161 5.64 13.16 19.90
C PHE A 161 5.44 13.77 18.50
N PHE A 162 4.72 14.90 18.39
CA PHE A 162 4.48 15.61 17.12
C PHE A 162 5.78 16.19 16.53
N TYR A 163 6.72 16.66 17.36
CA TYR A 163 8.04 17.08 16.88
C TYR A 163 8.91 15.92 16.37
N LEU A 164 8.66 14.68 16.83
CA LEU A 164 9.36 13.47 16.39
C LEU A 164 8.67 12.73 15.23
N SER A 165 7.44 13.08 14.86
CA SER A 165 6.61 12.33 13.90
C SER A 165 6.07 13.17 12.74
N CYS A 166 6.72 14.29 12.40
CA CYS A 166 6.54 14.96 11.10
C CYS A 166 7.17 14.12 9.97
N ILE A 167 6.77 12.85 9.86
CA ILE A 167 6.91 12.07 8.64
C ILE A 167 5.86 12.65 7.72
N SER A 168 6.28 13.28 6.62
CA SER A 168 5.36 13.81 5.62
C SER A 168 4.46 12.67 5.13
N VAL A 169 3.24 12.57 5.67
CA VAL A 169 2.24 11.67 5.11
C VAL A 169 1.85 12.30 3.79
N ASN A 170 2.40 11.74 2.71
CA ASN A 170 2.17 12.21 1.36
C ASN A 170 0.67 12.10 1.09
N SER A 171 -0.04 13.24 1.11
CA SER A 171 -1.50 13.29 1.03
C SER A 171 -2.03 13.08 -0.39
N LEU A 172 -1.13 12.90 -1.35
CA LEU A 172 -1.43 12.73 -2.76
C LEU A 172 -2.15 11.40 -3.04
N VAL A 173 -3.30 11.50 -3.71
CA VAL A 173 -4.06 10.35 -4.23
C VAL A 173 -3.99 10.39 -5.75
N CYS A 174 -3.59 9.29 -6.39
CA CYS A 174 -3.46 9.22 -7.85
C CYS A 174 -4.37 8.17 -8.47
N PRO A 175 -4.84 8.38 -9.72
CA PRO A 175 -5.48 7.34 -10.50
C PRO A 175 -4.45 6.29 -10.92
N VAL A 176 -4.67 5.02 -10.57
CA VAL A 176 -3.78 3.91 -10.91
C VAL A 176 -4.46 2.95 -11.88
N CYS A 177 -3.76 2.58 -12.94
CA CYS A 177 -4.24 1.63 -13.94
C CYS A 177 -3.12 1.05 -14.81
N TYR A 178 -3.48 0.02 -15.57
CA TYR A 178 -2.68 -0.56 -16.64
C TYR A 178 -3.58 -0.85 -17.84
N SER A 179 -3.09 -0.55 -19.05
CA SER A 179 -3.78 -0.85 -20.30
C SER A 179 -2.78 -1.07 -21.44
N VAL A 180 -3.25 -1.68 -22.53
CA VAL A 180 -2.54 -1.80 -23.81
C VAL A 180 -3.09 -0.83 -24.87
N ILE A 181 -4.13 -0.08 -24.49
CA ILE A 181 -4.69 1.05 -25.24
C ILE A 181 -4.45 2.34 -24.45
N ASP A 182 -4.65 3.50 -25.09
CA ASP A 182 -4.41 4.84 -24.52
C ASP A 182 -5.41 5.26 -23.41
N SER A 183 -6.35 4.38 -23.06
CA SER A 183 -7.34 4.59 -22.01
C SER A 183 -7.43 3.39 -21.07
N CYS A 184 -7.82 3.65 -19.82
CA CYS A 184 -7.93 2.63 -18.78
C CYS A 184 -8.99 3.05 -17.74
N VAL A 185 -9.66 2.07 -17.15
CA VAL A 185 -10.45 2.30 -15.92
C VAL A 185 -9.48 2.39 -14.75
N TYR A 186 -9.54 3.42 -13.93
CA TYR A 186 -8.57 3.61 -12.85
C TYR A 186 -9.18 3.39 -11.47
N ARG A 187 -8.32 3.22 -10.46
CA ARG A 187 -8.69 3.31 -9.04
C ARG A 187 -7.87 4.38 -8.34
N PRO A 188 -8.47 5.12 -7.40
CA PRO A 188 -7.70 6.02 -6.54
C PRO A 188 -6.80 5.19 -5.61
N VAL A 189 -5.54 5.59 -5.50
CA VAL A 189 -4.56 5.00 -4.57
C VAL A 189 -3.80 6.13 -3.89
N GLN A 190 -3.64 6.03 -2.57
CA GLN A 190 -2.80 6.91 -1.79
C GLN A 190 -1.33 6.64 -2.12
N CYS A 191 -0.57 7.67 -2.48
CA CYS A 191 0.86 7.53 -2.74
C CYS A 191 1.64 7.36 -1.44
N GLU A 192 2.71 6.56 -1.48
CA GLU A 192 3.47 6.18 -0.29
C GLU A 192 4.93 6.67 -0.40
N GLY A 193 5.53 6.98 0.74
CA GLY A 193 6.94 7.39 0.82
C GLY A 193 7.24 8.64 -0.04
N GLU A 194 8.25 8.52 -0.89
CA GLU A 194 8.76 9.61 -1.74
C GLU A 194 7.93 9.86 -3.01
N GLU A 195 6.83 9.13 -3.21
CA GLU A 195 5.98 9.29 -4.41
C GLU A 195 5.10 10.54 -4.30
N ASN A 196 5.55 11.65 -4.87
CA ASN A 196 4.92 12.96 -4.73
C ASN A 196 4.24 13.49 -6.01
N VAL A 197 4.07 12.65 -7.03
CA VAL A 197 3.40 13.00 -8.29
C VAL A 197 2.53 11.86 -8.81
N CYS A 198 1.47 12.22 -9.54
CA CYS A 198 0.74 11.28 -10.38
C CYS A 198 1.44 11.19 -11.73
N LEU A 199 1.79 9.97 -12.14
CA LEU A 199 2.62 9.71 -13.32
C LEU A 199 1.83 8.90 -14.35
N THR A 200 1.91 9.32 -15.61
CA THR A 200 1.46 8.56 -16.78
C THR A 200 2.68 8.14 -17.60
N GLU A 201 2.83 6.84 -17.85
CA GLU A 201 3.95 6.22 -18.56
C GLU A 201 3.43 5.48 -19.80
N SER A 202 4.06 5.75 -20.95
CA SER A 202 3.87 4.98 -22.17
C SER A 202 5.15 4.23 -22.50
N ILE A 203 5.04 2.92 -22.67
CA ILE A 203 6.16 2.02 -22.96
C ILE A 203 5.86 1.31 -24.26
N TRP A 204 6.74 1.50 -25.25
CA TRP A 204 6.73 0.71 -26.46
C TRP A 204 7.89 -0.28 -26.44
N THR A 205 7.56 -1.56 -26.59
CA THR A 205 8.52 -2.65 -26.62
C THR A 205 8.49 -3.33 -27.97
N ARG A 206 9.66 -3.48 -28.59
CA ARG A 206 9.86 -4.34 -29.75
C ARG A 206 10.71 -5.54 -29.37
N SER A 207 10.22 -6.74 -29.65
CA SER A 207 10.94 -8.00 -29.44
C SER A 207 10.73 -8.90 -30.65
N GLY A 208 11.77 -9.05 -31.48
CA GLY A 208 11.65 -9.63 -32.82
C GLY A 208 10.58 -8.90 -33.64
N ASN A 209 9.60 -9.64 -34.18
CA ASN A 209 8.49 -9.11 -34.96
C ASN A 209 7.28 -8.68 -34.12
N LYS A 210 7.37 -8.79 -32.79
CA LYS A 210 6.26 -8.42 -31.88
C LYS A 210 6.50 -7.01 -31.34
N ASN A 211 5.48 -6.17 -31.49
CA ASN A 211 5.42 -4.85 -30.88
C ASN A 211 4.35 -4.86 -29.78
N LYS A 212 4.65 -4.26 -28.63
CA LYS A 212 3.72 -4.10 -27.52
C LYS A 212 3.74 -2.65 -27.07
N LEU A 213 2.57 -2.04 -26.96
CA LEU A 213 2.37 -0.77 -26.29
C LEU A 213 1.76 -1.02 -24.91
N GLU A 214 2.30 -0.36 -23.90
CA GLU A 214 1.79 -0.39 -22.53
C GLU A 214 1.56 1.03 -22.06
N PHE A 215 0.40 1.24 -21.44
CA PHE A 215 -0.03 2.49 -20.86
C PHE A 215 -0.27 2.28 -19.37
N ILE A 216 0.39 3.08 -18.53
CA ILE A 216 0.40 2.89 -17.08
C ILE A 216 0.15 4.22 -16.40
N ARG A 217 -0.80 4.26 -15.47
CA ARG A 217 -0.95 5.35 -14.50
C ARG A 217 -0.63 4.84 -13.11
N ARG A 218 0.16 5.61 -12.35
CA ARG A 218 0.59 5.24 -10.98
C ARG A 218 1.07 6.45 -10.19
N CYS A 219 1.28 6.25 -8.90
CA CYS A 219 2.15 7.11 -8.11
C CYS A 219 3.61 6.99 -8.60
N GLY A 220 4.36 8.09 -8.50
CA GLY A 220 5.76 8.13 -8.90
C GLY A 220 6.49 9.29 -8.22
N LYS A 221 7.79 9.37 -8.49
CA LYS A 221 8.64 10.46 -7.99
C LYS A 221 8.75 11.58 -9.02
N ALA A 222 8.90 12.82 -8.56
CA ALA A 222 9.13 13.97 -9.45
C ALA A 222 10.33 13.77 -10.42
N ALA A 223 11.37 13.04 -10.00
CA ALA A 223 12.53 12.71 -10.83
C ALA A 223 12.19 11.79 -12.03
N GLU A 224 11.03 11.12 -12.02
CA GLU A 224 10.55 10.28 -13.12
C GLU A 224 9.72 11.06 -14.14
N CYS A 225 9.50 12.36 -13.94
CA CYS A 225 8.68 13.19 -14.81
C CYS A 225 9.40 13.65 -16.07
N SER A 226 8.66 13.79 -17.17
CA SER A 226 9.19 14.22 -18.47
C SER A 226 10.36 13.35 -18.95
N ARG A 227 10.37 12.08 -18.54
CA ARG A 227 11.44 11.13 -18.84
C ARG A 227 11.19 10.53 -20.20
N VAL A 228 11.98 10.99 -21.17
CA VAL A 228 11.98 10.46 -22.53
C VAL A 228 13.27 9.69 -22.75
N GLY A 229 13.19 8.42 -23.10
CA GLY A 229 14.40 7.63 -23.31
C GLY A 229 14.18 6.28 -23.96
N THR A 230 15.29 5.68 -24.37
CA THR A 230 15.32 4.37 -25.01
C THR A 230 16.37 3.50 -24.35
N TYR A 231 16.13 2.20 -24.33
CA TYR A 231 17.17 1.22 -24.06
C TYR A 231 16.97 0.00 -24.94
N ARG A 232 18.07 -0.58 -25.42
CA ARG A 232 18.04 -1.68 -26.39
C ARG A 232 19.15 -2.69 -26.18
N SER A 233 18.80 -3.94 -26.42
CA SER A 233 19.69 -5.06 -26.65
C SER A 233 19.59 -5.50 -28.12
N ASN A 234 20.35 -6.50 -28.49
CA ASN A 234 20.24 -7.22 -29.77
C ASN A 234 18.82 -7.78 -30.03
N THR A 235 18.09 -8.16 -28.99
CA THR A 235 16.80 -8.86 -29.11
C THR A 235 15.59 -8.02 -28.72
N LYS A 236 15.77 -6.99 -27.89
CA LYS A 236 14.68 -6.15 -27.37
C LYS A 236 15.02 -4.67 -27.43
N LYS A 237 14.02 -3.87 -27.77
CA LYS A 237 14.09 -2.41 -27.71
C LYS A 237 12.91 -1.88 -26.91
N PHE A 238 13.19 -0.95 -26.02
CA PHE A 238 12.22 -0.26 -25.20
C PHE A 238 12.30 1.24 -25.46
N VAL A 239 11.14 1.88 -25.55
CA VAL A 239 10.99 3.32 -25.68
C VAL A 239 10.02 3.76 -24.60
N ILE A 240 10.44 4.69 -23.76
CA ILE A 240 9.67 5.17 -22.62
C ILE A 240 9.47 6.68 -22.75
N ASN A 241 8.24 7.12 -22.49
CA ASN A 241 7.94 8.52 -22.23
C ASN A 241 7.01 8.64 -21.01
N THR A 242 7.24 9.64 -20.16
CA THR A 242 6.45 9.91 -18.95
C THR A 242 6.00 11.36 -18.88
N THR A 243 4.82 11.56 -18.29
CA THR A 243 4.25 12.87 -17.93
C THR A 243 3.73 12.82 -16.51
N CYS A 244 3.67 13.98 -15.85
CA CYS A 244 3.26 14.07 -14.45
C CYS A 244 2.33 15.25 -14.18
N CYS A 245 1.67 15.17 -13.02
CA CYS A 245 1.05 16.29 -12.33
C CYS A 245 1.13 16.05 -10.81
N ASP A 246 1.00 17.12 -10.02
CA ASP A 246 1.30 17.17 -8.58
C ASP A 246 0.04 17.39 -7.71
N SER A 247 -1.14 17.39 -8.32
CA SER A 247 -2.43 17.52 -7.62
C SER A 247 -3.12 16.17 -7.44
N SER A 248 -3.91 16.02 -6.38
CA SER A 248 -4.66 14.78 -6.17
C SER A 248 -5.68 14.54 -7.29
N MET A 249 -5.79 13.29 -7.73
CA MET A 249 -6.69 12.82 -8.78
C MET A 249 -6.50 13.53 -10.14
N CYS A 250 -5.33 14.11 -10.36
CA CYS A 250 -4.99 14.72 -11.63
C CYS A 250 -4.71 13.65 -12.70
N HIS A 251 -4.89 14.04 -13.97
CA HIS A 251 -4.73 13.15 -15.12
C HIS A 251 -3.64 13.71 -16.03
N PRO A 252 -2.37 13.26 -15.88
CA PRO A 252 -1.32 13.68 -16.79
C PRO A 252 -1.70 13.28 -18.24
N PRO A 253 -1.37 14.12 -19.23
CA PRO A 253 -1.66 13.81 -20.63
C PRO A 253 -0.88 12.57 -21.07
N VAL A 254 -1.45 11.76 -21.96
CA VAL A 254 -0.76 10.58 -22.50
C VAL A 254 0.44 11.04 -23.33
N PRO A 255 1.68 10.64 -22.97
CA PRO A 255 2.86 11.09 -23.69
C PRO A 255 2.96 10.46 -25.09
N THR A 256 3.33 11.25 -26.09
CA THR A 256 3.66 10.75 -27.43
C THR A 256 5.04 10.10 -27.45
N LEU A 257 5.19 8.93 -28.05
CA LEU A 257 6.48 8.25 -28.12
C LEU A 257 7.47 9.04 -29.01
N PRO A 258 8.74 9.20 -28.60
CA PRO A 258 9.73 9.93 -29.37
C PRO A 258 10.09 9.21 -30.68
N ASN A 259 10.37 10.00 -31.72
CA ASN A 259 10.93 9.50 -32.97
C ASN A 259 12.25 8.77 -32.72
N GLN A 260 12.43 7.64 -33.41
CA GLN A 260 13.54 6.74 -33.20
C GLN A 260 14.54 6.87 -34.35
N THR A 261 15.76 7.31 -34.05
CA THR A 261 16.86 7.31 -35.01
C THR A 261 17.57 5.95 -35.04
N SER A 262 17.89 5.48 -36.23
CA SER A 262 18.66 4.23 -36.43
C SER A 262 20.15 4.46 -36.70
N ALA A 263 20.59 5.70 -36.87
CA ALA A 263 21.98 6.04 -37.14
C ALA A 263 22.87 5.69 -35.93
N GLU A 264 23.95 4.96 -36.17
CA GLU A 264 24.94 4.62 -35.15
C GLU A 264 25.63 5.87 -34.62
N ASN A 265 25.89 5.91 -33.32
CA ASN A 265 26.53 7.05 -32.66
C ASN A 265 28.00 6.82 -32.28
N GLY A 266 28.57 5.69 -32.69
CA GLY A 266 29.97 5.31 -32.44
C GLY A 266 30.25 4.74 -31.04
N MET A 267 29.24 4.59 -30.19
CA MET A 267 29.36 3.87 -28.92
C MET A 267 28.96 2.40 -29.10
N ALA A 268 29.62 1.49 -28.39
CA ALA A 268 29.23 0.08 -28.36
C ALA A 268 29.11 -0.40 -26.91
N CYS A 269 28.07 -1.20 -26.63
CA CYS A 269 27.80 -1.73 -25.31
C CYS A 269 27.65 -3.25 -25.34
N PRO A 270 28.11 -3.97 -24.30
CA PRO A 270 27.76 -5.37 -24.13
C PRO A 270 26.24 -5.54 -24.12
N THR A 271 25.74 -6.53 -24.86
CA THR A 271 24.30 -6.78 -24.97
C THR A 271 23.96 -8.16 -24.44
N CYS A 272 22.83 -8.29 -23.75
CA CYS A 272 22.21 -9.58 -23.48
C CYS A 272 20.78 -9.40 -22.99
N PHE A 273 19.98 -10.45 -23.10
CA PHE A 273 18.65 -10.52 -22.50
C PHE A 273 18.35 -11.96 -22.09
N ALA A 274 17.94 -12.18 -20.83
CA ALA A 274 17.45 -13.47 -20.38
C ALA A 274 16.20 -13.32 -19.50
N ASP A 275 15.20 -14.15 -19.80
CA ASP A 275 14.01 -14.34 -18.97
C ASP A 275 14.27 -15.42 -17.91
N ASN A 276 13.68 -15.22 -16.73
CA ASN A 276 13.81 -16.08 -15.54
C ASN A 276 15.26 -16.35 -15.07
N ALA A 277 16.18 -15.42 -15.33
CA ALA A 277 17.57 -15.53 -14.93
C ALA A 277 18.10 -14.20 -14.35
N ARG A 278 18.92 -14.30 -13.30
CA ARG A 278 19.57 -13.13 -12.67
C ARG A 278 20.73 -12.56 -13.49
N GLN A 279 21.27 -13.35 -14.39
CA GLN A 279 22.37 -12.98 -15.26
C GLN A 279 22.09 -13.52 -16.66
N CYS A 280 22.56 -12.79 -17.66
CA CYS A 280 22.57 -13.22 -19.05
C CYS A 280 24.01 -13.31 -19.56
N ILE A 281 24.24 -14.24 -20.48
CA ILE A 281 25.51 -14.40 -21.16
C ILE A 281 25.66 -13.21 -22.11
N LEU A 282 26.77 -12.49 -22.02
CA LEU A 282 27.04 -11.33 -22.86
C LEU A 282 27.32 -11.79 -24.29
N ASP A 283 26.61 -11.18 -25.24
CA ASP A 283 26.83 -11.36 -26.67
C ASP A 283 27.80 -10.29 -27.20
N ASP A 284 28.04 -10.33 -28.52
CA ASP A 284 28.84 -9.34 -29.23
C ASP A 284 28.35 -7.91 -28.97
N PRO A 285 29.28 -6.94 -28.84
CA PRO A 285 28.91 -5.56 -28.56
C PRO A 285 27.90 -5.00 -29.58
N LEU A 286 26.84 -4.39 -29.06
CA LEU A 286 25.83 -3.70 -29.86
C LEU A 286 26.28 -2.26 -30.10
N ASN A 287 26.38 -1.85 -31.35
CA ASN A 287 26.55 -0.44 -31.71
C ASN A 287 25.30 0.34 -31.27
N CYS A 288 25.47 1.37 -30.46
CA CYS A 288 24.39 2.22 -30.00
C CYS A 288 23.97 3.22 -31.08
N VAL A 289 22.73 3.70 -31.00
CA VAL A 289 22.17 4.61 -32.02
C VAL A 289 21.63 5.89 -31.42
N GLY A 290 21.61 6.96 -32.23
CA GLY A 290 21.03 8.23 -31.81
C GLY A 290 21.63 8.76 -30.51
N ASN A 291 20.76 9.03 -29.55
CA ASN A 291 21.12 9.57 -28.23
C ASN A 291 21.41 8.49 -27.16
N GLU A 292 21.52 7.21 -27.54
CA GLU A 292 21.89 6.14 -26.62
C GLU A 292 23.39 6.20 -26.27
N ASN A 293 23.74 7.03 -25.29
CA ASN A 293 25.11 7.39 -24.94
C ASN A 293 25.62 6.74 -23.63
N ARG A 294 24.91 5.73 -23.11
CA ARG A 294 25.29 4.95 -21.92
C ARG A 294 25.10 3.47 -22.17
N CYS A 295 25.90 2.66 -21.47
CA CYS A 295 25.62 1.23 -21.34
C CYS A 295 24.78 1.00 -20.08
N ILE A 296 23.74 0.20 -20.20
CA ILE A 296 22.86 -0.19 -19.10
C ILE A 296 23.01 -1.67 -18.81
N ARG A 297 22.95 -2.01 -17.52
CA ARG A 297 22.70 -3.35 -17.03
C ARG A 297 21.57 -3.26 -16.03
N TYR A 298 20.55 -4.12 -16.16
CA TYR A 298 19.51 -4.18 -15.15
C TYR A 298 19.14 -5.61 -14.76
N LEU A 299 18.72 -5.72 -13.51
CA LEU A 299 18.00 -6.86 -12.97
C LEU A 299 16.59 -6.40 -12.62
N LYS A 300 15.60 -7.04 -13.23
CA LYS A 300 14.18 -6.72 -13.03
C LYS A 300 13.51 -7.89 -12.33
N GLU A 301 12.82 -7.61 -11.25
CA GLU A 301 12.03 -8.55 -10.47
C GLU A 301 10.57 -8.11 -10.54
N GLU A 302 9.72 -8.93 -11.15
CA GLU A 302 8.28 -8.69 -11.18
C GLU A 302 7.58 -9.67 -10.26
N PHE A 303 6.79 -9.14 -9.34
CA PHE A 303 5.92 -9.91 -8.47
C PHE A 303 4.46 -9.68 -8.84
N PHE A 304 3.78 -10.74 -9.25
CA PHE A 304 2.37 -10.72 -9.62
C PHE A 304 1.72 -12.07 -9.32
N GLU A 305 0.56 -12.07 -8.64
CA GLU A 305 -0.17 -13.30 -8.27
C GLU A 305 0.70 -14.36 -7.57
N ASN A 306 1.50 -13.94 -6.60
CA ASN A 306 2.44 -14.81 -5.87
C ASN A 306 3.51 -15.48 -6.75
N LYS A 307 3.69 -15.02 -7.99
CA LYS A 307 4.75 -15.46 -8.89
C LYS A 307 5.80 -14.36 -8.99
N LEU A 308 7.05 -14.76 -8.77
CA LEU A 308 8.22 -13.93 -9.03
C LEU A 308 8.81 -14.31 -10.38
N THR A 309 8.89 -13.35 -11.30
CA THR A 309 9.63 -13.49 -12.56
C THR A 309 10.82 -12.55 -12.55
N ILE A 310 11.98 -13.05 -12.96
CA ILE A 310 13.23 -12.30 -12.96
C ILE A 310 13.67 -12.09 -14.40
N GLN A 311 14.18 -10.92 -14.76
CA GLN A 311 14.74 -10.64 -16.08
C GLN A 311 16.09 -9.94 -15.91
N SER A 312 17.07 -10.35 -16.71
CA SER A 312 18.36 -9.67 -16.80
C SER A 312 18.55 -9.11 -18.20
N PHE A 313 19.21 -7.95 -18.26
CA PHE A 313 19.41 -7.21 -19.50
C PHE A 313 20.72 -6.44 -19.45
N SER A 314 21.41 -6.40 -20.59
CA SER A 314 22.50 -5.47 -20.86
C SER A 314 22.32 -4.86 -22.24
N GLY A 315 22.72 -3.60 -22.42
CA GLY A 315 22.65 -2.96 -23.73
C GLY A 315 22.94 -1.47 -23.72
N CYS A 316 22.47 -0.77 -24.75
CA CYS A 316 22.58 0.68 -24.91
C CYS A 316 21.38 1.39 -24.27
N THR A 317 21.56 2.59 -23.73
CA THR A 317 20.48 3.42 -23.20
C THR A 317 20.78 4.91 -23.33
N THR A 318 19.74 5.73 -23.21
CA THR A 318 19.85 7.18 -23.06
C THR A 318 20.16 7.60 -21.61
N GLU A 319 20.79 8.77 -21.45
CA GLU A 319 21.11 9.34 -20.13
C GLU A 319 19.88 9.50 -19.23
N SER A 320 18.74 9.90 -19.79
CA SER A 320 17.48 10.08 -19.06
C SER A 320 17.01 8.83 -18.31
N ILE A 321 17.28 7.64 -18.85
CA ILE A 321 16.93 6.37 -18.21
C ILE A 321 17.92 6.06 -17.09
N CYS A 322 19.21 6.30 -17.31
CA CYS A 322 20.24 6.11 -16.29
C CYS A 322 20.09 7.08 -15.11
N GLY A 323 19.74 8.34 -15.37
CA GLY A 323 19.53 9.36 -14.35
C GLY A 323 18.40 9.02 -13.37
N SER A 324 17.42 8.22 -13.79
CA SER A 324 16.37 7.71 -12.88
C SER A 324 16.86 6.65 -11.91
N GLY A 325 17.94 5.94 -12.25
CA GLY A 325 18.50 4.86 -11.44
C GLY A 325 17.55 3.69 -11.19
N SER A 326 17.79 3.02 -10.06
CA SER A 326 16.98 1.89 -9.62
C SER A 326 15.60 2.36 -9.13
N SER A 327 14.55 1.59 -9.44
CA SER A 327 13.17 1.98 -9.12
C SER A 327 12.34 0.80 -8.65
N THR A 328 11.29 1.10 -7.87
CA THR A 328 10.22 0.17 -7.54
C THR A 328 8.92 0.79 -8.02
N LYS A 329 8.17 0.07 -8.85
CA LYS A 329 6.90 0.52 -9.42
C LYS A 329 5.79 -0.39 -8.94
N LYS A 330 4.66 0.19 -8.51
CA LYS A 330 3.44 -0.54 -8.13
C LYS A 330 2.29 -0.01 -8.97
N PHE A 331 1.60 -0.90 -9.68
CA PHE A 331 0.44 -0.52 -10.50
C PHE A 331 -0.62 -1.62 -10.52
N LEU A 332 -1.87 -1.21 -10.78
CA LEU A 332 -3.04 -2.08 -10.69
C LEU A 332 -3.32 -2.77 -12.03
N TYR A 333 -3.36 -4.09 -12.03
CA TYR A 333 -3.74 -4.91 -13.18
C TYR A 333 -5.23 -5.26 -13.10
N LEU A 334 -6.07 -4.50 -13.82
CA LEU A 334 -7.52 -4.50 -13.61
C LEU A 334 -8.22 -5.81 -13.92
N THR A 335 -7.76 -6.55 -14.96
CA THR A 335 -8.35 -7.84 -15.33
C THR A 335 -8.37 -8.83 -14.17
N LYS A 336 -7.48 -8.64 -13.19
CA LYS A 336 -7.37 -9.49 -12.01
C LYS A 336 -7.51 -8.75 -10.67
N ARG A 337 -7.76 -7.43 -10.70
CA ARG A 337 -7.87 -6.54 -9.53
C ARG A 337 -6.70 -6.66 -8.54
N ASN A 338 -5.52 -7.04 -9.01
CA ASN A 338 -4.32 -7.25 -8.21
C ASN A 338 -3.23 -6.25 -8.58
N PHE A 339 -2.40 -5.89 -7.60
CA PHE A 339 -1.21 -5.06 -7.85
C PHE A 339 -0.08 -5.90 -8.43
N LYS A 340 0.58 -5.34 -9.44
CA LYS A 340 1.87 -5.81 -9.93
C LYS A 340 2.95 -4.89 -9.37
N THR A 341 3.96 -5.49 -8.74
CA THR A 341 5.13 -4.78 -8.25
C THR A 341 6.32 -5.13 -9.13
N VAL A 342 7.02 -4.12 -9.64
CA VAL A 342 8.21 -4.28 -10.47
C VAL A 342 9.36 -3.56 -9.79
N LYS A 343 10.37 -4.30 -9.35
CA LYS A 343 11.64 -3.75 -8.87
C LYS A 343 12.65 -3.83 -10.00
N MET A 344 13.39 -2.75 -10.23
CA MET A 344 14.41 -2.69 -11.25
C MET A 344 15.68 -2.12 -10.65
N HIS A 345 16.71 -2.96 -10.59
CA HIS A 345 18.06 -2.57 -10.19
C HIS A 345 18.84 -2.21 -11.44
N VAL A 346 19.24 -0.95 -11.56
CA VAL A 346 19.88 -0.39 -12.75
C VAL A 346 21.30 0.04 -12.41
N THR A 347 22.24 -0.38 -13.25
CA THR A 347 23.62 0.11 -13.25
C THR A 347 23.93 0.65 -14.64
N CYS A 348 24.52 1.84 -14.69
CA CYS A 348 24.94 2.44 -15.94
C CYS A 348 26.44 2.74 -15.94
N SER A 349 27.05 2.64 -17.12
CA SER A 349 28.42 3.09 -17.36
C SER A 349 28.46 4.06 -18.54
N GLY A 350 29.35 5.05 -18.45
CA GLY A 350 29.67 5.91 -19.57
C GLY A 350 30.48 5.17 -20.64
N SER A 351 30.66 5.80 -21.79
CA SER A 351 31.57 5.31 -22.82
C SER A 351 32.99 5.23 -22.25
N GLY A 352 33.41 4.04 -21.85
CA GLY A 352 34.81 3.69 -22.02
C GLY A 352 35.04 3.72 -23.52
N ARG A 353 35.67 4.79 -24.04
CA ARG A 353 36.26 4.73 -25.38
C ARG A 353 37.20 3.52 -25.33
N LEU A 354 36.81 2.39 -25.90
CA LEU A 354 37.71 1.29 -26.19
C LEU A 354 38.62 1.75 -27.34
N ASN A 355 39.50 2.68 -26.99
CA ASN A 355 40.67 3.04 -27.76
C ASN A 355 41.85 2.88 -26.81
N ILE A 356 42.03 1.65 -26.33
CA ILE A 356 43.31 1.20 -25.79
C ILE A 356 44.00 0.49 -26.94
N PRO A 357 44.90 1.14 -27.69
CA PRO A 357 45.93 0.35 -28.35
C PRO A 357 46.69 -0.33 -27.22
N PHE A 358 46.64 -1.67 -27.15
CA PHE A 358 47.51 -2.46 -26.30
C PHE A 358 48.96 -2.21 -26.74
N ARG A 359 49.56 -1.10 -26.30
CA ARG A 359 51.01 -0.97 -26.18
C ARG A 359 51.39 -1.73 -24.93
N PHE A 360 51.78 -2.99 -25.13
CA PHE A 360 52.59 -3.73 -24.17
C PHE A 360 53.76 -2.83 -23.75
N TYR A 361 53.75 -2.36 -22.50
CA TYR A 361 54.95 -1.87 -21.81
C TYR A 361 55.47 -3.01 -20.94
N PRO A 362 56.51 -3.76 -21.35
CA PRO A 362 57.18 -4.71 -20.49
C PRO A 362 58.12 -3.91 -19.58
N GLY A 363 57.60 -3.38 -18.47
CA GLY A 363 58.36 -2.41 -17.65
C GLY A 363 58.22 -2.51 -16.14
N PHE A 364 57.47 -3.48 -15.60
CA PHE A 364 57.34 -3.66 -14.15
C PHE A 364 57.28 -5.13 -13.75
N LEU A 365 58.39 -5.82 -13.94
CA LEU A 365 58.83 -6.94 -13.13
C LEU A 365 60.20 -6.53 -12.60
N LEU A 366 60.46 -6.72 -11.29
CA LEU A 366 61.69 -6.43 -10.54
C LEU A 366 61.67 -5.24 -9.55
N VAL A 367 60.63 -5.10 -8.72
CA VAL A 367 60.79 -4.51 -7.38
C VAL A 367 60.00 -5.32 -6.37
N GLY A 368 60.59 -6.40 -5.85
CA GLY A 368 59.92 -7.26 -4.87
C GLY A 368 60.75 -8.45 -4.42
N LEU A 369 62.07 -8.30 -4.28
CA LEU A 369 62.96 -9.34 -3.75
C LEU A 369 64.17 -8.70 -3.04
N ARG A 370 63.91 -7.87 -2.03
CA ARG A 370 64.94 -7.39 -1.09
C ARG A 370 64.39 -7.04 0.29
N ILE A 371 63.65 -7.95 0.95
CA ILE A 371 63.47 -7.89 2.42
C ILE A 371 63.39 -9.31 3.00
N ILE A 372 64.48 -10.09 2.91
CA ILE A 372 64.78 -11.17 3.87
C ILE A 372 66.31 -11.25 4.02
N LYS A 373 66.85 -10.42 4.92
CA LYS A 373 68.12 -10.63 5.62
C LYS A 373 68.33 -9.45 6.56
N PHE A 374 67.74 -9.50 7.75
CA PHE A 374 68.23 -8.85 8.98
C PHE A 374 67.36 -9.32 10.15
N LEU A 375 67.67 -10.51 10.65
CA LEU A 375 67.39 -10.98 12.01
C LEU A 375 68.50 -11.98 12.34
N LEU A 376 69.64 -11.44 12.74
CA LEU A 376 70.67 -12.05 13.58
C LEU A 376 71.50 -10.92 14.19
#